data_AF-F0ZED1-F1
#
_entry.id   AF-F0ZED1-F1
#
_cell.length_a   1.000
_cell.length_b   1.000
_cell.length_c   1.000
_cell.angle_alpha   90.00
_cell.angle_beta   90.00
_cell.angle_gamma   90.00
#
_symmetry.space_group_name_H-M   'P 1'
#
loop_
_entity.id
_entity.type
_entity.pdbx_description
1 polymer ?
#
loop_
_entity_poly.entity_id
_entity_poly.type
_entity_poly.pdbx_seq_one_letter_code
_entity_poly.pdbx_strand_id
1 'polypeptide(L)'
;MDELLSSLINYRVNEKFKNSNNISDRLLYKVWNNIFLRTEIHNHILMFIEHSFVDLDNYRYGMFKDKSYITTLAWYGRLPDKNELPPFLTNLYLYSFFKILAPSSLPNTITTLTLNDFNQVVLPDTLPNSLTTLIFGDCFNQVVLPGTLPNNLTTLKFGDCFNQVVLPNTLPNSLTTLTFGCFFNQIVPPGTLSNSLTTLTFGNDFKQVVLPGTLPNSITTLTFGYLFNQIVPPGTLSNSLTTLTFGSYFNQVVLPGTLPNSLTTLTFGSHFNQTIPPGTLPNSLTTLTLGKYFNQAILPDTLPNSLTTLTFGIYFNQTIPPGTLPNSLTTLTLSYDFNQVVLPGTLPNSLTTLTFGNGYNQVVLPNTLPNNLTTLTFGHNFNQVFTPGTLSNSLTTLTFGSYFNQVLTPGTLPNSLTTLTFGSHFNQTIPPGTLPNSLTTLTFDHSFNQIVPPGTLPNSLTTLTFGHSFNQIVPPGTLPNSLTTLTFGYLFNQIVPPGTLSNSLTTLTTLTFGDGYNQVVLPNTLPNRLTTLRFGYGFKQVVSPSTLPNSLTKLTLDHSFENVFPPRSLPNSYTKKVLTYEFLPPEIEIIEIFIIHI
;
A
#
# COMPACT_ATOMS: atom_id res chain seq x y z
N MET A 1 24.46 6.67 -13.28
CA MET A 1 24.31 6.12 -14.65
C MET A 1 25.61 6.34 -15.44
N ASP A 2 26.25 7.50 -15.29
CA ASP A 2 27.51 7.86 -15.96
C ASP A 2 28.72 6.95 -15.66
N GLU A 3 28.84 6.41 -14.44
CA GLU A 3 29.94 5.51 -14.08
C GLU A 3 29.87 4.15 -14.81
N LEU A 4 28.66 3.58 -14.92
CA LEU A 4 28.39 2.35 -15.68
C LEU A 4 28.58 2.57 -17.18
N LEU A 5 28.17 3.74 -17.72
CA LEU A 5 28.37 4.07 -19.13
C LEU A 5 29.84 4.34 -19.48
N SER A 6 30.60 4.99 -18.59
CA SER A 6 32.04 5.22 -18.79
C SER A 6 32.82 3.91 -18.86
N SER A 7 32.37 2.87 -18.13
CA SER A 7 32.98 1.54 -18.14
C SER A 7 32.83 0.80 -19.48
N LEU A 8 31.79 1.10 -20.27
CA LEU A 8 31.54 0.48 -21.58
C LEU A 8 32.62 0.83 -22.62
N ILE A 9 33.24 2.01 -22.53
CA ILE A 9 34.36 2.40 -23.41
C ILE A 9 35.60 1.53 -23.16
N ASN A 10 35.75 0.98 -21.95
CA ASN A 10 36.91 0.15 -21.59
C ASN A 10 36.64 -1.35 -21.79
N TYR A 11 35.40 -1.73 -22.13
CA TYR A 11 35.02 -3.12 -22.30
C TYR A 11 35.33 -3.63 -23.71
N ARG A 12 36.30 -4.55 -23.82
CA ARG A 12 36.63 -5.24 -25.07
C ARG A 12 35.79 -6.51 -25.23
N VAL A 13 35.35 -6.75 -26.45
CA VAL A 13 34.58 -7.95 -26.82
C VAL A 13 35.52 -9.14 -26.99
N ASN A 14 35.09 -10.32 -26.53
CA ASN A 14 35.89 -11.54 -26.43
C ASN A 14 36.56 -11.94 -27.76
N GLU A 15 37.86 -12.30 -27.71
CA GLU A 15 38.66 -12.79 -28.86
C GLU A 15 38.03 -14.00 -29.58
N LYS A 16 37.19 -14.80 -28.89
CA LYS A 16 36.44 -15.90 -29.52
C LYS A 16 35.56 -15.45 -30.69
N PHE A 17 35.09 -14.20 -30.69
CA PHE A 17 34.25 -13.66 -31.78
C PHE A 17 35.05 -13.28 -33.03
N LYS A 18 36.37 -13.11 -32.93
CA LYS A 18 37.26 -12.78 -34.05
C LYS A 18 37.17 -13.80 -35.19
N ASN A 19 37.06 -15.07 -34.82
CA ASN A 19 36.99 -16.21 -35.74
C ASN A 19 35.63 -16.93 -35.67
N SER A 20 34.57 -16.27 -35.17
CA SER A 20 33.23 -16.87 -35.14
C SER A 20 32.76 -17.18 -36.56
N ASN A 21 32.05 -18.30 -36.75
CA ASN A 21 31.44 -18.63 -38.04
C ASN A 21 30.27 -17.68 -38.37
N ASN A 22 29.69 -17.01 -37.37
CA ASN A 22 28.66 -16.00 -37.54
C ASN A 22 29.27 -14.65 -37.97
N ILE A 23 28.77 -14.06 -39.06
CA ILE A 23 29.26 -12.80 -39.59
C ILE A 23 29.02 -11.61 -38.66
N SER A 24 27.89 -11.60 -37.95
CA SER A 24 27.52 -10.53 -37.00
C SER A 24 28.50 -10.48 -35.84
N ASP A 25 28.92 -11.64 -35.31
CA ASP A 25 29.92 -11.73 -34.24
C ASP A 25 31.27 -11.17 -34.68
N ARG A 26 31.71 -11.52 -35.90
CA ARG A 26 32.97 -11.00 -36.46
C ARG A 26 32.91 -9.49 -36.66
N LEU A 27 31.76 -8.97 -37.10
CA LEU A 27 31.54 -7.53 -37.25
C LEU A 27 31.52 -6.82 -35.90
N LEU A 28 30.79 -7.35 -34.90
CA LEU A 28 30.79 -6.83 -33.54
C LEU A 28 32.21 -6.80 -32.97
N TYR A 29 32.98 -7.87 -33.13
CA TYR A 29 34.38 -7.92 -32.72
C TYR A 29 35.21 -6.81 -33.37
N LYS A 30 35.10 -6.63 -34.69
CA LYS A 30 35.86 -5.61 -35.44
C LYS A 30 35.46 -4.19 -35.07
N VAL A 31 34.17 -3.91 -34.97
CA VAL A 31 33.62 -2.58 -34.67
C VAL A 31 33.89 -2.22 -33.22
N TRP A 32 33.53 -3.09 -32.27
CA TRP A 32 33.61 -2.78 -30.85
C TRP A 32 35.04 -2.73 -30.33
N ASN A 33 35.97 -3.53 -30.86
CA ASN A 33 37.38 -3.45 -30.44
C ASN A 33 38.15 -2.29 -31.11
N ASN A 34 37.58 -1.63 -32.12
CA ASN A 34 38.11 -0.37 -32.63
C ASN A 34 37.78 0.77 -31.64
N ILE A 35 38.82 1.36 -31.03
CA ILE A 35 38.63 2.41 -30.02
C ILE A 35 37.91 3.65 -30.55
N PHE A 36 38.18 4.05 -31.79
CA PHE A 36 37.54 5.22 -32.40
C PHE A 36 36.04 4.97 -32.62
N LEU A 37 35.69 3.86 -33.28
CA LEU A 37 34.29 3.52 -33.53
C LEU A 37 33.50 3.33 -32.23
N ARG A 38 34.12 2.71 -31.22
CA ARG A 38 33.50 2.54 -29.91
C ARG A 38 33.26 3.87 -29.20
N THR A 39 34.21 4.80 -29.25
CA THR A 39 34.02 6.16 -28.70
C THR A 39 32.90 6.91 -29.41
N GLU A 40 32.84 6.84 -30.74
CA GLU A 40 31.75 7.47 -31.50
C GLU A 40 30.38 6.87 -31.17
N ILE A 41 30.28 5.54 -31.10
CA ILE A 41 29.06 4.85 -30.66
C ILE A 41 28.65 5.33 -29.26
N HIS A 42 29.61 5.42 -28.34
CA HIS A 42 29.35 5.90 -26.98
C HIS A 42 28.81 7.33 -26.97
N ASN A 43 29.40 8.25 -27.74
CA ASN A 43 28.93 9.62 -27.86
C ASN A 43 27.48 9.67 -28.36
N HIS A 44 27.14 8.91 -29.40
CA HIS A 44 25.76 8.84 -29.89
C HIS A 44 24.78 8.25 -28.86
N ILE A 45 25.21 7.25 -28.08
CA ILE A 45 24.39 6.69 -26.99
C ILE A 45 24.10 7.75 -25.93
N LEU A 46 25.10 8.55 -25.54
CA LEU A 46 24.90 9.65 -24.59
C LEU A 46 23.88 10.67 -25.12
N MET A 47 23.98 11.04 -26.40
CA MET A 47 23.01 11.95 -27.03
C MET A 47 21.57 11.38 -27.03
N PHE A 48 21.40 10.07 -27.25
CA PHE A 48 20.09 9.43 -27.11
C PHE A 48 19.59 9.45 -25.67
N ILE A 49 20.45 9.17 -24.68
CA ILE A 49 20.05 9.22 -23.28
C ILE A 49 19.60 10.64 -22.90
N GLU A 50 20.37 11.65 -23.32
CA GLU A 50 20.11 13.05 -22.98
C GLU A 50 18.88 13.63 -23.69
N HIS A 51 18.65 13.25 -24.96
CA HIS A 51 17.64 13.90 -25.81
C HIS A 51 16.53 12.98 -26.30
N SER A 52 16.44 11.74 -25.78
CA SER A 52 15.41 10.78 -26.18
C SER A 52 14.00 11.30 -25.96
N PHE A 53 13.76 12.07 -24.89
CA PHE A 53 12.50 12.71 -24.58
C PHE A 53 12.67 14.22 -24.57
N VAL A 54 11.85 14.93 -25.36
CA VAL A 54 11.83 16.39 -25.35
C VAL A 54 10.41 16.93 -25.42
N ASP A 55 10.20 18.08 -24.80
CA ASP A 55 8.99 18.89 -24.88
C ASP A 55 9.34 20.16 -25.67
N LEU A 56 8.73 20.33 -26.85
CA LEU A 56 9.08 21.40 -27.77
C LEU A 56 7.82 22.01 -28.43
N ASP A 57 7.92 23.29 -28.74
CA ASP A 57 7.01 24.00 -29.64
C ASP A 57 7.71 24.31 -30.97
N ASN A 58 7.00 24.92 -31.92
CA ASN A 58 7.55 25.31 -33.22
C ASN A 58 8.85 26.14 -33.11
N TYR A 59 8.97 27.04 -32.14
CA TYR A 59 10.12 27.93 -31.99
C TYR A 59 11.33 27.18 -31.42
N ARG A 60 11.14 26.48 -30.29
CA ARG A 60 12.18 25.67 -29.64
C ARG A 60 12.66 24.56 -30.58
N TYR A 61 11.76 23.97 -31.35
CA TYR A 61 12.12 22.95 -32.34
C TYR A 61 13.01 23.51 -33.46
N GLY A 62 12.77 24.73 -33.94
CA GLY A 62 13.64 25.36 -34.94
C GLY A 62 15.10 25.51 -34.48
N MET A 63 15.31 25.73 -33.18
CA MET A 63 16.62 25.96 -32.57
C MET A 63 17.28 24.69 -32.03
N PHE A 64 16.54 23.60 -31.87
CA PHE A 64 17.06 22.35 -31.34
C PHE A 64 18.00 21.68 -32.35
N LYS A 65 19.27 21.48 -31.99
CA LYS A 65 20.29 20.96 -32.93
C LYS A 65 20.21 19.44 -33.07
N ASP A 66 20.00 18.74 -31.97
CA ASP A 66 20.17 17.30 -31.84
C ASP A 66 18.88 16.52 -32.10
N LYS A 67 18.10 16.98 -33.09
CA LYS A 67 16.78 16.43 -33.42
C LYS A 67 16.83 14.94 -33.73
N SER A 68 17.91 14.49 -34.36
CA SER A 68 18.08 13.09 -34.77
C SER A 68 18.05 12.11 -33.60
N TYR A 69 18.25 12.54 -32.35
CA TYR A 69 18.28 11.65 -31.19
C TYR A 69 16.93 11.58 -30.44
N ILE A 70 15.94 12.35 -30.90
CA ILE A 70 14.61 12.36 -30.29
C ILE A 70 13.87 11.08 -30.68
N THR A 71 13.42 10.34 -29.67
CA THR A 71 12.55 9.15 -29.84
C THR A 71 11.14 9.40 -29.33
N THR A 72 10.98 10.38 -28.43
CA THR A 72 9.73 10.79 -27.84
C THR A 72 9.61 12.32 -27.88
N LEU A 73 8.54 12.81 -28.50
CA LEU A 73 8.30 14.24 -28.68
C LEU A 73 6.94 14.62 -28.09
N ALA A 74 6.96 15.49 -27.08
CA ALA A 74 5.80 16.27 -26.69
C ALA A 74 5.78 17.57 -27.49
N TRP A 75 4.67 17.81 -28.19
CA TRP A 75 4.58 18.84 -29.22
C TRP A 75 3.46 19.84 -28.95
N TYR A 76 3.78 21.12 -29.03
CA TYR A 76 2.81 22.21 -28.94
C TYR A 76 2.84 23.06 -30.22
N GLY A 77 1.67 23.21 -30.85
CA GLY A 77 1.50 24.09 -32.01
C GLY A 77 1.33 23.35 -33.34
N ARG A 78 1.80 23.96 -34.44
CA ARG A 78 1.57 23.43 -35.80
C ARG A 78 2.48 22.23 -36.06
N LEU A 79 1.89 21.09 -36.43
CA LEU A 79 2.63 19.88 -36.79
C LEU A 79 3.65 20.19 -37.92
N PRO A 80 4.94 19.83 -37.75
CA PRO A 80 5.95 19.93 -38.80
C PRO A 80 5.62 19.07 -40.02
N ASP A 81 6.30 19.30 -41.14
CA ASP A 81 6.23 18.35 -42.25
C ASP A 81 6.77 16.99 -41.80
N LYS A 82 6.23 15.90 -42.34
CA LYS A 82 6.63 14.54 -41.97
C LYS A 82 8.14 14.30 -42.13
N ASN A 83 8.77 14.98 -43.10
CA ASN A 83 10.21 14.84 -43.40
C ASN A 83 11.08 15.68 -42.46
N GLU A 84 10.50 16.61 -41.70
CA GLU A 84 11.18 17.40 -40.68
C GLU A 84 11.13 16.75 -39.30
N LEU A 85 10.28 15.73 -39.11
CA LEU A 85 10.20 14.98 -37.85
C LEU A 85 11.45 14.10 -37.67
N PRO A 86 11.85 13.83 -36.41
CA PRO A 86 13.03 13.04 -36.12
C PRO A 86 12.95 11.62 -36.73
N PRO A 87 14.04 11.11 -37.32
CA PRO A 87 14.04 9.81 -38.01
C PRO A 87 13.83 8.60 -37.08
N PHE A 88 14.06 8.74 -35.77
CA PHE A 88 13.83 7.67 -34.78
C PHE A 88 12.64 7.98 -33.86
N LEU A 89 11.77 8.93 -34.23
CA LEU A 89 10.58 9.28 -33.47
C LEU A 89 9.59 8.11 -33.46
N THR A 90 9.35 7.55 -32.27
CA THR A 90 8.39 6.46 -32.06
C THR A 90 7.18 6.89 -31.23
N ASN A 91 7.35 7.82 -30.30
CA ASN A 91 6.25 8.33 -29.47
C ASN A 91 5.99 9.82 -29.75
N LEU A 92 4.78 10.15 -30.15
CA LEU A 92 4.37 11.52 -30.42
C LEU A 92 3.16 11.90 -29.56
N TYR A 93 3.32 12.96 -28.76
CA TYR A 93 2.26 13.54 -27.95
C TYR A 93 1.94 14.92 -28.51
N LEU A 94 0.77 15.04 -29.15
CA LEU A 94 0.30 16.32 -29.69
C LEU A 94 -0.60 17.00 -28.65
N TYR A 95 -0.21 18.19 -28.19
CA TYR A 95 -0.98 19.04 -27.29
C TYR A 95 -1.60 20.22 -28.05
N SER A 96 -2.78 20.67 -27.61
CA SER A 96 -3.48 21.79 -28.25
C SER A 96 -3.67 21.60 -29.77
N PHE A 97 -3.92 20.36 -30.21
CA PHE A 97 -3.97 20.01 -31.63
C PHE A 97 -5.39 20.04 -32.18
N PHE A 98 -5.84 21.23 -32.61
CA PHE A 98 -7.23 21.48 -33.02
C PHE A 98 -7.54 21.21 -34.51
N LYS A 99 -6.56 20.77 -35.30
CA LYS A 99 -6.66 20.67 -36.77
C LYS A 99 -6.87 19.24 -37.24
N ILE A 100 -7.45 19.07 -38.42
CA ILE A 100 -7.57 17.76 -39.10
C ILE A 100 -6.16 17.23 -39.40
N LEU A 101 -5.91 15.95 -39.11
CA LEU A 101 -4.71 15.25 -39.56
C LEU A 101 -4.83 14.99 -41.07
N ALA A 102 -3.85 15.49 -41.83
CA ALA A 102 -3.82 15.25 -43.26
C ALA A 102 -3.31 13.83 -43.57
N PRO A 103 -3.80 13.18 -44.63
CA PRO A 103 -3.25 11.90 -45.06
C PRO A 103 -1.73 11.97 -45.25
N SER A 104 -1.02 10.93 -44.83
CA SER A 104 0.45 10.87 -44.90
C SER A 104 1.21 11.97 -44.14
N SER A 105 0.60 12.71 -43.21
CA SER A 105 1.30 13.76 -42.43
C SER A 105 2.20 13.21 -41.32
N LEU A 106 2.04 11.95 -40.94
CA LEU A 106 2.81 11.30 -39.88
C LEU A 106 3.71 10.19 -40.47
N PRO A 107 4.98 10.10 -40.05
CA PRO A 107 5.89 9.05 -40.50
C PRO A 107 5.52 7.68 -39.90
N ASN A 108 5.81 6.61 -40.65
CA ASN A 108 5.64 5.22 -40.21
C ASN A 108 6.66 4.79 -39.13
N THR A 109 7.45 5.70 -38.57
CA THR A 109 8.28 5.40 -37.39
C THR A 109 7.46 5.48 -36.09
N ILE A 110 6.32 6.19 -36.10
CA ILE A 110 5.48 6.41 -34.92
C ILE A 110 4.69 5.15 -34.58
N THR A 111 4.93 4.62 -33.38
CA THR A 111 4.22 3.47 -32.81
C THR A 111 3.21 3.88 -31.73
N THR A 112 3.43 5.02 -31.07
CA THR A 112 2.54 5.58 -30.05
C THR A 112 2.13 7.01 -30.42
N LEU A 113 0.84 7.27 -30.48
CA LEU A 113 0.28 8.60 -30.76
C LEU A 113 -0.72 8.99 -29.68
N THR A 114 -0.50 10.15 -29.07
CA THR A 114 -1.47 10.79 -28.17
C THR A 114 -1.95 12.10 -28.80
N LEU A 115 -3.26 12.27 -28.89
CA LEU A 115 -3.92 13.44 -29.48
C LEU A 115 -4.70 14.20 -28.41
N ASN A 116 -4.03 15.10 -27.68
CA ASN A 116 -4.66 15.97 -26.70
C ASN A 116 -5.33 17.18 -27.36
N ASP A 117 -6.46 17.58 -26.80
CA ASP A 117 -7.29 18.69 -27.31
C ASP A 117 -7.76 18.52 -28.77
N PHE A 118 -7.72 17.30 -29.30
CA PHE A 118 -8.14 16.95 -30.65
C PHE A 118 -9.61 16.53 -30.67
N ASN A 119 -10.43 17.25 -31.44
CA ASN A 119 -11.85 16.91 -31.65
C ASN A 119 -12.24 17.06 -33.13
N GLN A 120 -11.44 16.46 -34.02
CA GLN A 120 -11.68 16.46 -35.46
C GLN A 120 -11.90 15.02 -35.97
N VAL A 121 -12.58 14.88 -37.10
CA VAL A 121 -12.81 13.55 -37.72
C VAL A 121 -11.46 12.98 -38.16
N VAL A 122 -11.21 11.71 -37.83
CA VAL A 122 -10.06 10.95 -38.33
C VAL A 122 -10.47 10.26 -39.63
N LEU A 123 -9.81 10.62 -40.73
CA LEU A 123 -10.09 10.02 -42.04
C LEU A 123 -9.27 8.75 -42.24
N PRO A 124 -9.69 7.82 -43.13
CA PRO A 124 -8.85 6.71 -43.58
C PRO A 124 -7.47 7.20 -44.06
N ASP A 125 -6.44 6.37 -43.88
CA ASP A 125 -5.04 6.65 -44.30
C ASP A 125 -4.34 7.85 -43.63
N THR A 126 -4.93 8.43 -42.58
CA THR A 126 -4.32 9.53 -41.80
C THR A 126 -3.38 9.04 -40.69
N LEU A 127 -3.64 7.87 -40.12
CA LEU A 127 -2.84 7.26 -39.06
C LEU A 127 -1.74 6.36 -39.66
N PRO A 128 -0.51 6.36 -39.12
CA PRO A 128 0.58 5.55 -39.64
C PRO A 128 0.31 4.05 -39.41
N ASN A 129 0.71 3.20 -40.37
CA ASN A 129 0.44 1.77 -40.32
C ASN A 129 1.23 1.03 -39.23
N SER A 130 2.31 1.63 -38.72
CA SER A 130 3.11 1.12 -37.62
C SER A 130 2.53 1.42 -36.23
N LEU A 131 1.44 2.17 -36.15
CA LEU A 131 0.83 2.57 -34.89
C LEU A 131 0.29 1.35 -34.13
N THR A 132 0.78 1.16 -32.91
CA THR A 132 0.33 0.11 -31.99
C THR A 132 -0.49 0.68 -30.84
N THR A 133 -0.25 1.95 -30.46
CA THR A 133 -0.98 2.62 -29.37
C THR A 133 -1.54 3.96 -29.83
N LEU A 134 -2.85 4.14 -29.66
CA LEU A 134 -3.55 5.39 -29.94
C LEU A 134 -4.33 5.85 -28.71
N ILE A 135 -4.07 7.08 -28.27
CA ILE A 135 -4.74 7.71 -27.15
C ILE A 135 -5.37 9.00 -27.64
N PHE A 136 -6.70 9.06 -27.63
CA PHE A 136 -7.42 10.31 -27.76
C PHE A 136 -7.49 11.01 -26.40
N GLY A 137 -7.17 12.29 -26.36
CA GLY A 137 -7.31 13.13 -25.17
C GLY A 137 -8.77 13.47 -24.87
N ASP A 138 -8.97 14.20 -23.78
CA ASP A 138 -10.26 14.27 -23.09
C ASP A 138 -11.40 14.85 -23.93
N CYS A 139 -11.15 15.75 -24.88
CA CYS A 139 -12.22 16.40 -25.65
C CYS A 139 -12.68 15.64 -26.91
N PHE A 140 -12.04 14.53 -27.30
CA PHE A 140 -12.37 13.84 -28.55
C PHE A 140 -13.76 13.22 -28.50
N ASN A 141 -14.66 13.65 -29.39
CA ASN A 141 -16.03 13.13 -29.44
C ASN A 141 -16.54 13.02 -30.90
N GLN A 142 -15.72 12.46 -31.79
CA GLN A 142 -16.07 12.25 -33.19
C GLN A 142 -16.27 10.76 -33.50
N VAL A 143 -17.10 10.45 -34.50
CA VAL A 143 -17.33 9.07 -34.95
C VAL A 143 -16.05 8.53 -35.60
N VAL A 144 -15.67 7.30 -35.22
CA VAL A 144 -14.54 6.58 -35.82
C VAL A 144 -15.11 5.60 -36.86
N LEU A 145 -14.84 5.87 -38.14
CA LEU A 145 -15.40 5.09 -39.25
C LEU A 145 -14.61 3.77 -39.46
N PRO A 146 -15.24 2.73 -40.03
CA PRO A 146 -14.52 1.53 -40.46
C PRO A 146 -13.34 1.87 -41.39
N GLY A 147 -12.20 1.24 -41.16
CA GLY A 147 -10.97 1.46 -41.93
C GLY A 147 -10.12 2.67 -41.51
N THR A 148 -10.53 3.46 -40.50
CA THR A 148 -9.70 4.59 -40.02
C THR A 148 -8.58 4.15 -39.08
N LEU A 149 -8.80 3.09 -38.29
CA LEU A 149 -7.82 2.58 -37.33
C LEU A 149 -6.87 1.60 -38.02
N PRO A 150 -5.54 1.69 -37.80
CA PRO A 150 -4.57 0.85 -38.46
C PRO A 150 -4.61 -0.61 -37.95
N ASN A 151 -4.32 -1.56 -38.84
CA ASN A 151 -4.42 -3.00 -38.57
C ASN A 151 -3.41 -3.56 -37.55
N ASN A 152 -2.41 -2.77 -37.14
CA ASN A 152 -1.42 -3.15 -36.12
C ASN A 152 -1.73 -2.55 -34.74
N LEU A 153 -2.84 -1.81 -34.60
CA LEU A 153 -3.22 -1.16 -33.36
C LEU A 153 -3.59 -2.20 -32.29
N THR A 154 -2.84 -2.23 -31.19
CA THR A 154 -3.07 -3.14 -30.07
C THR A 154 -3.75 -2.45 -28.89
N THR A 155 -3.53 -1.15 -28.71
CA THR A 155 -4.09 -0.36 -27.62
C THR A 155 -4.82 0.87 -28.14
N LEU A 156 -6.09 1.02 -27.73
CA LEU A 156 -6.92 2.18 -28.02
C LEU A 156 -7.52 2.72 -26.72
N LYS A 157 -7.28 4.01 -26.45
CA LYS A 157 -7.90 4.74 -25.34
C LYS A 157 -8.66 5.95 -25.87
N PHE A 158 -9.93 6.05 -25.53
CA PHE A 158 -10.72 7.25 -25.73
C PHE A 158 -10.66 8.15 -24.48
N GLY A 159 -10.62 9.45 -24.69
CA GLY A 159 -10.70 10.45 -23.64
C GLY A 159 -12.12 10.68 -23.13
N ASP A 160 -12.26 11.48 -22.08
CA ASP A 160 -13.47 11.58 -21.27
C ASP A 160 -14.75 11.95 -22.03
N CYS A 161 -14.68 12.81 -23.04
CA CYS A 161 -15.82 13.28 -23.81
C CYS A 161 -16.32 12.32 -24.89
N PHE A 162 -15.62 11.22 -25.16
CA PHE A 162 -16.03 10.30 -26.22
C PHE A 162 -17.35 9.60 -25.87
N ASN A 163 -18.40 9.90 -26.64
CA ASN A 163 -19.72 9.29 -26.46
C ASN A 163 -20.39 8.99 -27.80
N GLN A 164 -19.61 8.49 -28.77
CA GLN A 164 -20.11 8.10 -30.09
C GLN A 164 -20.26 6.58 -30.21
N VAL A 165 -21.17 6.14 -31.08
CA VAL A 165 -21.38 4.70 -31.35
C VAL A 165 -20.15 4.13 -32.06
N VAL A 166 -19.67 2.97 -31.58
CA VAL A 166 -18.63 2.20 -32.27
C VAL A 166 -19.31 1.20 -33.21
N LEU A 167 -19.13 1.40 -34.51
CA LEU A 167 -19.74 0.55 -35.54
C LEU A 167 -19.00 -0.79 -35.66
N PRO A 168 -19.68 -1.86 -36.12
CA PRO A 168 -19.01 -3.09 -36.50
C PRO A 168 -17.91 -2.85 -37.53
N ASN A 169 -16.80 -3.60 -37.43
CA ASN A 169 -15.59 -3.46 -38.25
C ASN A 169 -14.80 -2.14 -38.06
N THR A 170 -15.15 -1.30 -37.09
CA THR A 170 -14.33 -0.13 -36.74
C THR A 170 -13.05 -0.52 -36.01
N LEU A 171 -13.13 -1.48 -35.08
CA LEU A 171 -11.99 -1.90 -34.26
C LEU A 171 -11.13 -2.95 -35.00
N PRO A 172 -9.79 -2.79 -35.06
CA PRO A 172 -8.93 -3.71 -35.79
C PRO A 172 -8.76 -5.05 -35.06
N ASN A 173 -8.53 -6.12 -35.83
CA ASN A 173 -8.36 -7.49 -35.33
C ASN A 173 -7.09 -7.72 -34.49
N SER A 174 -6.20 -6.74 -34.41
CA SER A 174 -5.01 -6.74 -33.54
C SER A 174 -5.27 -6.15 -32.15
N LEU A 175 -6.42 -5.51 -31.94
CA LEU A 175 -6.70 -4.73 -30.72
C LEU A 175 -6.83 -5.65 -29.50
N THR A 176 -5.93 -5.50 -28.53
CA THR A 176 -5.92 -6.27 -27.28
C THR A 176 -6.46 -5.48 -26.10
N THR A 177 -6.30 -4.15 -26.11
CA THR A 177 -6.74 -3.26 -25.02
C THR A 177 -7.62 -2.14 -25.54
N LEU A 178 -8.81 -2.00 -24.96
CA LEU A 178 -9.76 -0.93 -25.24
C LEU A 178 -10.20 -0.26 -23.94
N THR A 179 -10.02 1.06 -23.86
CA THR A 179 -10.50 1.89 -22.75
C THR A 179 -11.40 2.99 -23.27
N PHE A 180 -12.63 3.06 -22.75
CA PHE A 180 -13.53 4.18 -22.98
C PHE A 180 -13.36 5.26 -21.90
N GLY A 181 -13.54 6.52 -22.29
CA GLY A 181 -13.48 7.67 -21.37
C GLY A 181 -14.78 7.88 -20.58
N CYS A 182 -14.73 8.76 -19.57
CA CYS A 182 -15.76 8.94 -18.56
C CYS A 182 -17.22 9.02 -19.07
N PHE A 183 -17.50 9.76 -20.15
CA PHE A 183 -18.87 10.01 -20.61
C PHE A 183 -19.40 8.99 -21.63
N PHE A 184 -18.64 7.93 -21.95
CA PHE A 184 -19.10 6.90 -22.89
C PHE A 184 -20.31 6.14 -22.33
N ASN A 185 -21.45 6.24 -23.03
CA ASN A 185 -22.70 5.59 -22.63
C ASN A 185 -23.51 5.11 -23.84
N GLN A 186 -22.82 4.62 -24.89
CA GLN A 186 -23.46 4.04 -26.08
C GLN A 186 -23.57 2.53 -25.99
N ILE A 187 -24.57 1.96 -26.65
CA ILE A 187 -24.75 0.51 -26.76
C ILE A 187 -23.59 -0.08 -27.57
N VAL A 188 -23.08 -1.24 -27.17
CA VAL A 188 -22.09 -2.02 -27.92
C VAL A 188 -22.76 -3.27 -28.49
N PRO A 189 -23.15 -3.26 -29.78
CA PRO A 189 -23.76 -4.42 -30.42
C PRO A 189 -22.84 -5.65 -30.46
N PRO A 190 -23.41 -6.87 -30.51
CA PRO A 190 -22.66 -8.09 -30.80
C PRO A 190 -21.85 -7.96 -32.10
N GLY A 191 -20.60 -8.42 -32.08
CA GLY A 191 -19.68 -8.33 -33.22
C GLY A 191 -18.95 -6.98 -33.38
N THR A 192 -19.20 -5.99 -32.53
CA THR A 192 -18.45 -4.72 -32.55
C THR A 192 -17.02 -4.85 -32.00
N LEU A 193 -16.82 -5.67 -30.96
CA LEU A 193 -15.52 -5.85 -30.30
C LEU A 193 -14.66 -6.88 -31.05
N SER A 194 -13.35 -6.62 -31.14
CA SER A 194 -12.40 -7.53 -31.79
C SER A 194 -12.22 -8.85 -31.00
N ASN A 195 -12.10 -9.98 -31.72
CA ASN A 195 -11.83 -11.30 -31.16
C ASN A 195 -10.42 -11.44 -30.53
N SER A 196 -9.54 -10.45 -30.68
CA SER A 196 -8.23 -10.38 -30.02
C SER A 196 -8.26 -9.64 -28.68
N LEU A 197 -9.40 -9.02 -28.32
CA LEU A 197 -9.49 -8.12 -27.18
C LEU A 197 -9.36 -8.90 -25.87
N THR A 198 -8.35 -8.58 -25.07
CA THR A 198 -8.10 -9.21 -23.76
C THR A 198 -8.53 -8.32 -22.60
N THR A 199 -8.43 -7.00 -22.76
CA THR A 199 -8.74 -6.01 -21.73
C THR A 199 -9.76 -5.00 -22.23
N LEU A 200 -10.87 -4.87 -21.50
CA LEU A 200 -11.92 -3.89 -21.77
C LEU A 200 -12.25 -3.09 -20.51
N THR A 201 -12.16 -1.76 -20.61
CA THR A 201 -12.57 -0.83 -19.55
C THR A 201 -13.64 0.13 -20.06
N PHE A 202 -14.80 0.12 -19.42
CA PHE A 202 -15.86 1.09 -19.68
C PHE A 202 -15.69 2.36 -18.85
N GLY A 203 -16.13 3.48 -19.41
CA GLY A 203 -16.11 4.79 -18.74
C GLY A 203 -17.19 4.94 -17.67
N ASN A 204 -17.01 5.91 -16.78
CA ASN A 204 -17.84 6.15 -15.60
C ASN A 204 -19.35 6.17 -15.85
N ASP A 205 -19.81 6.77 -16.95
CA ASP A 205 -21.23 6.96 -17.25
C ASP A 205 -21.89 5.79 -17.97
N PHE A 206 -21.14 4.72 -18.27
CA PHE A 206 -21.67 3.56 -18.99
C PHE A 206 -22.78 2.86 -18.20
N LYS A 207 -24.01 2.95 -18.71
CA LYS A 207 -25.25 2.41 -18.11
C LYS A 207 -26.00 1.47 -19.04
N GLN A 208 -25.41 1.11 -20.17
CA GLN A 208 -26.07 0.30 -21.19
C GLN A 208 -26.04 -1.19 -20.87
N VAL A 209 -27.02 -1.94 -21.39
CA VAL A 209 -27.07 -3.40 -21.25
C VAL A 209 -25.96 -4.03 -22.12
N VAL A 210 -25.29 -5.05 -21.57
CA VAL A 210 -24.36 -5.90 -22.32
C VAL A 210 -25.06 -7.22 -22.65
N LEU A 211 -25.34 -7.44 -23.93
CA LEU A 211 -26.04 -8.64 -24.40
C LEU A 211 -25.08 -9.82 -24.56
N PRO A 212 -25.58 -11.07 -24.48
CA PRO A 212 -24.81 -12.25 -24.85
C PRO A 212 -24.23 -12.12 -26.26
N GLY A 213 -22.95 -12.47 -26.42
CA GLY A 213 -22.21 -12.32 -27.68
C GLY A 213 -21.60 -10.93 -27.94
N THR A 214 -21.85 -9.94 -27.06
CA THR A 214 -21.13 -8.65 -27.13
C THR A 214 -19.66 -8.79 -26.75
N LEU A 215 -19.36 -9.56 -25.69
CA LEU A 215 -18.00 -9.73 -25.18
C LEU A 215 -17.29 -10.90 -25.90
N PRO A 216 -16.13 -10.69 -26.55
CA PRO A 216 -15.39 -11.76 -27.21
C PRO A 216 -14.77 -12.74 -26.20
N ASN A 217 -14.63 -14.00 -26.61
CA ASN A 217 -14.11 -15.10 -25.78
C ASN A 217 -12.64 -14.91 -25.33
N SER A 218 -11.92 -13.94 -25.92
CA SER A 218 -10.55 -13.59 -25.57
C SER A 218 -10.42 -12.70 -24.34
N ILE A 219 -11.51 -12.07 -23.87
CA ILE A 219 -11.45 -11.13 -22.73
C ILE A 219 -11.04 -11.88 -21.47
N THR A 220 -9.95 -11.40 -20.85
CA THR A 220 -9.44 -11.85 -19.54
C THR A 220 -9.71 -10.83 -18.44
N THR A 221 -9.80 -9.54 -18.80
CA THR A 221 -9.99 -8.43 -17.85
C THR A 221 -11.14 -7.53 -18.29
N LEU A 222 -12.15 -7.39 -17.43
CA LEU A 222 -13.30 -6.52 -17.67
C LEU A 222 -13.55 -5.60 -16.47
N THR A 223 -13.59 -4.30 -16.75
CA THR A 223 -13.92 -3.26 -15.77
C THR A 223 -15.14 -2.47 -16.24
N PHE A 224 -16.20 -2.48 -15.45
CA PHE A 224 -17.38 -1.65 -15.66
C PHE A 224 -17.20 -0.26 -15.04
N GLY A 225 -17.84 0.73 -15.66
CA GLY A 225 -17.82 2.11 -15.21
C GLY A 225 -18.65 2.38 -13.95
N TYR A 226 -18.33 3.47 -13.27
CA TYR A 226 -18.91 3.93 -12.00
C TYR A 226 -20.44 3.80 -11.89
N LEU A 227 -21.19 4.16 -12.92
CA LEU A 227 -22.66 4.19 -12.95
C LEU A 227 -23.32 2.91 -13.50
N PHE A 228 -22.55 1.90 -13.92
CA PHE A 228 -23.09 0.65 -14.45
C PHE A 228 -23.92 -0.08 -13.40
N ASN A 229 -25.19 -0.33 -13.69
CA ASN A 229 -26.12 -1.00 -12.79
C ASN A 229 -27.16 -1.84 -13.55
N GLN A 230 -26.76 -2.47 -14.66
CA GLN A 230 -27.62 -3.35 -15.44
C GLN A 230 -27.43 -4.81 -15.03
N ILE A 231 -28.48 -5.62 -15.21
CA ILE A 231 -28.39 -7.07 -15.00
C ILE A 231 -27.41 -7.66 -16.02
N VAL A 232 -26.59 -8.61 -15.58
CA VAL A 232 -25.69 -9.39 -16.44
C VAL A 232 -26.25 -10.81 -16.59
N PRO A 233 -26.92 -11.14 -17.72
CA PRO A 233 -27.46 -12.47 -17.93
C PRO A 233 -26.37 -13.56 -17.98
N PRO A 234 -26.70 -14.81 -17.61
CA PRO A 234 -25.83 -15.95 -17.87
C PRO A 234 -25.43 -16.05 -19.36
N GLY A 235 -24.17 -16.38 -19.62
CA GLY A 235 -23.60 -16.43 -20.96
C GLY A 235 -23.16 -15.08 -21.55
N THR A 236 -23.35 -13.96 -20.83
CA THR A 236 -22.81 -12.66 -21.27
C THR A 236 -21.30 -12.55 -21.05
N LEU A 237 -20.77 -13.07 -19.94
CA LEU A 237 -19.35 -13.00 -19.61
C LEU A 237 -18.55 -14.11 -20.33
N SER A 238 -17.35 -13.76 -20.80
CA SER A 238 -16.43 -14.69 -21.47
C SER A 238 -15.93 -15.81 -20.54
N ASN A 239 -15.81 -17.03 -21.06
CA ASN A 239 -15.23 -18.18 -20.35
C ASN A 239 -13.72 -18.07 -20.09
N SER A 240 -13.04 -17.07 -20.65
CA SER A 240 -11.62 -16.78 -20.39
C SER A 240 -11.41 -15.67 -19.36
N LEU A 241 -12.50 -15.07 -18.84
CA LEU A 241 -12.42 -13.93 -17.93
C LEU A 241 -11.81 -14.34 -16.59
N THR A 242 -10.70 -13.72 -16.22
CA THR A 242 -10.00 -13.98 -14.96
C THR A 242 -10.22 -12.87 -13.94
N THR A 243 -10.42 -11.62 -14.42
CA THR A 243 -10.60 -10.45 -13.57
C THR A 243 -11.86 -9.68 -13.96
N LEU A 244 -12.76 -9.49 -12.99
CA LEU A 244 -13.99 -8.71 -13.14
C LEU A 244 -14.10 -7.64 -12.05
N THR A 245 -14.29 -6.40 -12.48
CA THR A 245 -14.54 -5.27 -11.59
C THR A 245 -15.85 -4.59 -11.96
N PHE A 246 -16.81 -4.57 -11.03
CA PHE A 246 -18.04 -3.80 -11.17
C PHE A 246 -17.85 -2.35 -10.69
N GLY A 247 -18.55 -1.42 -11.33
CA GLY A 247 -18.56 -0.02 -10.93
C GLY A 247 -19.33 0.25 -9.65
N SER A 248 -19.08 1.40 -9.03
CA SER A 248 -19.58 1.75 -7.69
C SER A 248 -21.08 1.68 -7.48
N TYR A 249 -21.91 1.90 -8.50
CA TYR A 249 -23.37 1.85 -8.41
C TYR A 249 -23.98 0.49 -8.76
N PHE A 250 -23.17 -0.50 -9.14
CA PHE A 250 -23.68 -1.83 -9.44
C PHE A 250 -24.32 -2.45 -8.20
N ASN A 251 -25.60 -2.78 -8.29
CA ASN A 251 -26.39 -3.34 -7.21
C ASN A 251 -27.48 -4.30 -7.74
N GLN A 252 -27.16 -5.05 -8.78
CA GLN A 252 -28.04 -6.09 -9.36
C GLN A 252 -27.68 -7.47 -8.81
N VAL A 253 -28.66 -8.36 -8.76
CA VAL A 253 -28.47 -9.76 -8.33
C VAL A 253 -27.60 -10.49 -9.36
N VAL A 254 -26.60 -11.22 -8.89
CA VAL A 254 -25.77 -12.11 -9.72
C VAL A 254 -26.27 -13.55 -9.54
N LEU A 255 -26.82 -14.12 -10.61
CA LEU A 255 -27.39 -15.46 -10.58
C LEU A 255 -26.30 -16.53 -10.75
N PRO A 256 -26.53 -17.77 -10.26
CA PRO A 256 -25.67 -18.90 -10.58
C PRO A 256 -25.49 -19.10 -12.09
N GLY A 257 -24.26 -19.35 -12.52
CA GLY A 257 -23.90 -19.47 -13.94
C GLY A 257 -23.66 -18.13 -14.66
N THR A 258 -23.84 -16.98 -14.01
CA THR A 258 -23.43 -15.68 -14.57
C THR A 258 -21.92 -15.51 -14.59
N LEU A 259 -21.22 -15.91 -13.51
CA LEU A 259 -19.77 -15.77 -13.38
C LEU A 259 -19.04 -16.98 -14.01
N PRO A 260 -18.01 -16.77 -14.83
CA PRO A 260 -17.31 -17.86 -15.52
C PRO A 260 -16.35 -18.61 -14.59
N ASN A 261 -16.16 -19.91 -14.86
CA ASN A 261 -15.30 -20.81 -14.06
C ASN A 261 -13.80 -20.50 -14.13
N SER A 262 -13.37 -19.55 -14.96
CA SER A 262 -12.00 -19.05 -15.04
C SER A 262 -11.73 -17.88 -14.09
N LEU A 263 -12.76 -17.32 -13.47
CA LEU A 263 -12.66 -16.07 -12.70
C LEU A 263 -11.86 -16.28 -11.42
N THR A 264 -10.76 -15.55 -11.26
CA THR A 264 -9.90 -15.63 -10.07
C THR A 264 -10.06 -14.41 -9.18
N THR A 265 -10.37 -13.24 -9.76
CA THR A 265 -10.55 -11.98 -9.04
C THR A 265 -11.90 -11.34 -9.35
N LEU A 266 -12.67 -11.07 -8.30
CA LEU A 266 -13.97 -10.38 -8.38
C LEU A 266 -14.01 -9.20 -7.42
N THR A 267 -14.29 -8.01 -7.95
CA THR A 267 -14.50 -6.79 -7.17
C THR A 267 -15.89 -6.24 -7.43
N PHE A 268 -16.70 -6.15 -6.37
CA PHE A 268 -17.97 -5.43 -6.40
C PHE A 268 -17.80 -3.96 -6.08
N GLY A 269 -18.61 -3.11 -6.71
CA GLY A 269 -18.62 -1.68 -6.43
C GLY A 269 -19.27 -1.32 -5.09
N SER A 270 -19.04 -0.08 -4.64
CA SER A 270 -19.43 0.40 -3.32
C SER A 270 -20.88 0.11 -2.90
N HIS A 271 -21.85 0.26 -3.79
CA HIS A 271 -23.29 0.13 -3.50
C HIS A 271 -23.83 -1.31 -3.65
N PHE A 272 -23.01 -2.27 -4.04
CA PHE A 272 -23.46 -3.65 -4.13
C PHE A 272 -23.90 -4.17 -2.77
N ASN A 273 -25.18 -4.50 -2.65
CA ASN A 273 -25.80 -4.98 -1.42
C ASN A 273 -26.90 -6.00 -1.70
N GLN A 274 -26.68 -6.87 -2.70
CA GLN A 274 -27.56 -7.99 -3.04
C GLN A 274 -27.06 -9.28 -2.40
N THR A 275 -27.97 -10.20 -2.09
CA THR A 275 -27.60 -11.53 -1.59
C THR A 275 -26.82 -12.30 -2.65
N ILE A 276 -25.84 -13.10 -2.23
CA ILE A 276 -25.08 -13.99 -3.11
C ILE A 276 -25.54 -15.43 -2.83
N PRO A 277 -26.34 -16.05 -3.72
CA PRO A 277 -26.75 -17.44 -3.55
C PRO A 277 -25.57 -18.43 -3.60
N PRO A 278 -25.66 -19.58 -2.93
CA PRO A 278 -24.71 -20.68 -3.11
C PRO A 278 -24.60 -21.10 -4.59
N GLY A 279 -23.38 -21.40 -5.03
CA GLY A 279 -23.08 -21.72 -6.43
C GLY A 279 -22.99 -20.51 -7.38
N THR A 280 -23.20 -19.29 -6.90
CA THR A 280 -22.95 -18.07 -7.71
C THR A 280 -21.44 -17.82 -7.92
N LEU A 281 -20.62 -17.98 -6.88
CA LEU A 281 -19.18 -17.76 -6.95
C LEU A 281 -18.46 -19.00 -7.52
N PRO A 282 -17.56 -18.85 -8.51
CA PRO A 282 -16.88 -19.99 -9.12
C PRO A 282 -15.77 -20.55 -8.23
N ASN A 283 -15.50 -21.86 -8.35
CA ASN A 283 -14.47 -22.58 -7.57
C ASN A 283 -13.02 -22.19 -7.90
N SER A 284 -12.81 -21.34 -8.90
CA SER A 284 -11.50 -20.76 -9.24
C SER A 284 -11.20 -19.46 -8.48
N LEU A 285 -12.20 -18.88 -7.80
CA LEU A 285 -12.09 -17.54 -7.23
C LEU A 285 -11.13 -17.54 -6.03
N THR A 286 -10.06 -16.75 -6.12
CA THR A 286 -9.05 -16.61 -5.06
C THR A 286 -9.21 -15.30 -4.29
N THR A 287 -9.72 -14.26 -4.95
CA THR A 287 -9.87 -12.91 -4.37
C THR A 287 -11.29 -12.39 -4.57
N LEU A 288 -11.95 -12.04 -3.46
CA LEU A 288 -13.28 -11.43 -3.45
C LEU A 288 -13.27 -10.14 -2.62
N THR A 289 -13.65 -9.03 -3.26
CA THR A 289 -13.88 -7.74 -2.60
C THR A 289 -15.35 -7.36 -2.70
N LEU A 290 -16.01 -7.24 -1.55
CA LEU A 290 -17.40 -6.81 -1.43
C LEU A 290 -17.50 -5.29 -1.34
N GLY A 291 -18.63 -4.73 -1.80
CA GLY A 291 -18.87 -3.29 -1.82
C GLY A 291 -18.95 -2.68 -0.42
N LYS A 292 -18.58 -1.39 -0.29
CA LYS A 292 -18.64 -0.59 0.94
C LYS A 292 -19.94 -0.79 1.75
N TYR A 293 -21.09 -0.77 1.08
CA TYR A 293 -22.44 -0.88 1.65
C TYR A 293 -22.99 -2.31 1.71
N PHE A 294 -22.20 -3.33 1.34
CA PHE A 294 -22.62 -4.72 1.41
C PHE A 294 -22.88 -5.11 2.87
N ASN A 295 -24.12 -5.52 3.16
CA ASN A 295 -24.56 -5.93 4.47
C ASN A 295 -25.63 -7.05 4.39
N GLN A 296 -25.46 -7.96 3.43
CA GLN A 296 -26.30 -9.15 3.29
C GLN A 296 -25.66 -10.35 3.96
N ALA A 297 -26.48 -11.27 4.47
CA ALA A 297 -25.98 -12.49 5.11
C ALA A 297 -25.25 -13.37 4.10
N ILE A 298 -24.10 -13.94 4.51
CA ILE A 298 -23.38 -14.95 3.73
C ILE A 298 -23.69 -16.31 4.34
N LEU A 299 -24.39 -17.15 3.59
CA LEU A 299 -24.76 -18.49 4.02
C LEU A 299 -23.59 -19.48 3.82
N PRO A 300 -23.59 -20.62 4.54
CA PRO A 300 -22.67 -21.72 4.23
C PRO A 300 -22.71 -22.10 2.74
N ASP A 301 -21.60 -22.61 2.23
CA ASP A 301 -21.40 -22.98 0.81
C ASP A 301 -21.49 -21.83 -0.21
N THR A 302 -21.61 -20.58 0.25
CA THR A 302 -21.59 -19.40 -0.64
C THR A 302 -20.16 -19.06 -1.09
N LEU A 303 -19.18 -19.16 -0.19
CA LEU A 303 -17.78 -18.83 -0.46
C LEU A 303 -17.01 -20.07 -0.93
N PRO A 304 -16.27 -20.01 -2.05
CA PRO A 304 -15.55 -21.15 -2.57
C PRO A 304 -14.30 -21.47 -1.74
N ASN A 305 -13.95 -22.76 -1.65
CA ASN A 305 -12.77 -23.23 -0.90
C ASN A 305 -11.41 -22.77 -1.46
N SER A 306 -11.39 -22.25 -2.69
CA SER A 306 -10.21 -21.65 -3.31
C SER A 306 -9.90 -20.23 -2.79
N LEU A 307 -10.84 -19.60 -2.07
CA LEU A 307 -10.74 -18.20 -1.70
C LEU A 307 -9.64 -18.00 -0.66
N THR A 308 -8.62 -17.23 -1.00
CA THR A 308 -7.49 -16.90 -0.12
C THR A 308 -7.62 -15.51 0.48
N THR A 309 -8.33 -14.61 -0.21
CA THR A 309 -8.51 -13.22 0.19
C THR A 309 -9.98 -12.84 0.12
N LEU A 310 -10.54 -12.45 1.27
CA LEU A 310 -11.90 -11.93 1.40
C LEU A 310 -11.84 -10.54 2.05
N THR A 311 -12.40 -9.54 1.38
CA THR A 311 -12.54 -8.19 1.93
C THR A 311 -14.01 -7.82 2.02
N PHE A 312 -14.48 -7.58 3.24
CA PHE A 312 -15.82 -7.07 3.51
C PHE A 312 -15.89 -5.54 3.33
N GLY A 313 -17.07 -5.04 2.97
CA GLY A 313 -17.36 -3.61 3.00
C GLY A 313 -17.45 -3.05 4.42
N ILE A 314 -17.22 -1.74 4.58
CA ILE A 314 -17.15 -1.11 5.91
C ILE A 314 -18.42 -1.29 6.76
N TYR A 315 -19.59 -1.36 6.11
CA TYR A 315 -20.90 -1.43 6.75
C TYR A 315 -21.39 -2.87 7.00
N PHE A 316 -20.59 -3.89 6.65
CA PHE A 316 -20.99 -5.28 6.87
C PHE A 316 -21.13 -5.55 8.38
N ASN A 317 -22.29 -6.03 8.80
CA ASN A 317 -22.63 -6.28 10.20
C ASN A 317 -23.67 -7.42 10.32
N GLN A 318 -23.58 -8.42 9.45
CA GLN A 318 -24.41 -9.63 9.53
C GLN A 318 -23.71 -10.74 10.30
N THR A 319 -24.49 -11.62 10.93
CA THR A 319 -23.94 -12.81 11.58
C THR A 319 -23.26 -13.70 10.55
N ILE A 320 -22.12 -14.30 10.90
CA ILE A 320 -21.42 -15.28 10.07
C ILE A 320 -21.62 -16.68 10.68
N PRO A 321 -22.50 -17.52 10.10
CA PRO A 321 -22.72 -18.87 10.60
C PRO A 321 -21.45 -19.73 10.57
N PRO A 322 -21.35 -20.75 11.45
CA PRO A 322 -20.31 -21.77 11.36
C PRO A 322 -20.29 -22.45 9.98
N GLY A 323 -19.10 -22.68 9.45
CA GLY A 323 -18.90 -23.26 8.11
C GLY A 323 -19.01 -22.28 6.93
N THR A 324 -19.33 -21.00 7.16
CA THR A 324 -19.37 -19.99 6.08
C THR A 324 -17.98 -19.62 5.56
N LEU A 325 -16.99 -19.47 6.45
CA LEU A 325 -15.63 -19.06 6.06
C LEU A 325 -14.80 -20.27 5.59
N PRO A 326 -14.09 -20.18 4.45
CA PRO A 326 -13.35 -21.31 3.90
C PRO A 326 -12.08 -21.62 4.70
N ASN A 327 -11.72 -22.91 4.77
CA ASN A 327 -10.54 -23.42 5.50
C ASN A 327 -9.18 -23.04 4.88
N SER A 328 -9.18 -22.35 3.73
CA SER A 328 -7.99 -21.78 3.10
C SER A 328 -7.59 -20.42 3.69
N LEU A 329 -8.48 -19.78 4.46
CA LEU A 329 -8.29 -18.41 4.93
C LEU A 329 -7.27 -18.35 6.08
N THR A 330 -6.17 -17.62 5.88
CA THR A 330 -5.11 -17.43 6.88
C THR A 330 -5.19 -16.08 7.58
N THR A 331 -5.73 -15.06 6.90
CA THR A 331 -5.92 -13.71 7.42
C THR A 331 -7.36 -13.26 7.22
N LEU A 332 -7.97 -12.74 8.29
CA LEU A 332 -9.33 -12.19 8.26
C LEU A 332 -9.35 -10.83 8.94
N THR A 333 -9.85 -9.84 8.22
CA THR A 333 -10.19 -8.53 8.76
C THR A 333 -11.71 -8.37 8.67
N LEU A 334 -12.36 -8.27 9.83
CA LEU A 334 -13.78 -7.95 9.92
C LEU A 334 -13.96 -6.44 9.73
N SER A 335 -15.09 -6.06 9.14
CA SER A 335 -15.41 -4.69 8.72
C SER A 335 -15.53 -3.72 9.89
N TYR A 336 -15.43 -2.42 9.56
CA TYR A 336 -15.50 -1.31 10.51
C TYR A 336 -16.74 -1.41 11.42
N ASP A 337 -17.94 -1.66 10.89
CA ASP A 337 -19.18 -1.72 11.67
C ASP A 337 -19.54 -3.11 12.21
N PHE A 338 -18.71 -4.14 11.98
CA PHE A 338 -19.04 -5.50 12.41
C PHE A 338 -19.11 -5.58 13.94
N ASN A 339 -20.29 -5.91 14.46
CA ASN A 339 -20.57 -6.00 15.89
C ASN A 339 -21.52 -7.17 16.22
N GLN A 340 -21.40 -8.27 15.49
CA GLN A 340 -22.16 -9.50 15.74
C GLN A 340 -21.39 -10.49 16.59
N VAL A 341 -22.09 -11.33 17.36
CA VAL A 341 -21.46 -12.40 18.14
C VAL A 341 -20.84 -13.42 17.19
N VAL A 342 -19.56 -13.74 17.41
CA VAL A 342 -18.85 -14.80 16.66
C VAL A 342 -18.99 -16.13 17.40
N LEU A 343 -19.73 -17.06 16.81
CA LEU A 343 -19.99 -18.37 17.39
C LEU A 343 -18.79 -19.32 17.25
N PRO A 344 -18.62 -20.30 18.15
CA PRO A 344 -17.64 -21.37 17.96
C PRO A 344 -17.82 -22.09 16.63
N GLY A 345 -16.72 -22.33 15.91
CA GLY A 345 -16.72 -22.93 14.57
C GLY A 345 -16.99 -21.96 13.41
N THR A 346 -17.23 -20.67 13.68
CA THR A 346 -17.30 -19.64 12.62
C THR A 346 -15.93 -19.35 12.00
N LEU A 347 -14.88 -19.25 12.82
CA LEU A 347 -13.53 -18.95 12.36
C LEU A 347 -12.81 -20.24 11.92
N PRO A 348 -12.17 -20.27 10.73
CA PRO A 348 -11.51 -21.47 10.24
C PRO A 348 -10.23 -21.77 11.02
N ASN A 349 -9.90 -23.06 11.17
CA ASN A 349 -8.71 -23.51 11.93
C ASN A 349 -7.38 -23.08 11.30
N SER A 350 -7.36 -22.72 10.03
CA SER A 350 -6.20 -22.20 9.30
C SER A 350 -5.84 -20.75 9.65
N LEU A 351 -6.72 -20.04 10.35
CA LEU A 351 -6.59 -18.61 10.59
C LEU A 351 -5.44 -18.32 11.56
N THR A 352 -4.47 -17.52 11.13
CA THR A 352 -3.31 -17.09 11.93
C THR A 352 -3.43 -15.64 12.38
N THR A 353 -4.11 -14.80 11.58
CA THR A 353 -4.31 -13.38 11.86
C THR A 353 -5.78 -13.00 11.82
N LEU A 354 -6.27 -12.40 12.91
CA LEU A 354 -7.64 -11.89 13.03
C LEU A 354 -7.62 -10.43 13.50
N THR A 355 -8.28 -9.57 12.73
CA THR A 355 -8.50 -8.17 13.09
C THR A 355 -10.00 -7.90 13.13
N PHE A 356 -10.50 -7.46 14.29
CA PHE A 356 -11.84 -6.92 14.43
C PHE A 356 -11.86 -5.43 14.08
N GLY A 357 -12.90 -4.98 13.36
CA GLY A 357 -13.09 -3.56 13.05
C GLY A 357 -13.54 -2.73 14.25
N ASN A 358 -13.63 -1.41 14.04
CA ASN A 358 -13.80 -0.42 15.10
C ASN A 358 -15.07 -0.58 15.93
N GLY A 359 -16.17 -1.02 15.31
CA GLY A 359 -17.48 -1.19 15.92
C GLY A 359 -17.63 -2.43 16.79
N TYR A 360 -16.70 -3.39 16.74
CA TYR A 360 -16.84 -4.66 17.43
C TYR A 360 -16.74 -4.52 18.95
N ASN A 361 -17.79 -4.91 19.67
CA ASN A 361 -17.85 -4.88 21.12
C ASN A 361 -18.69 -6.04 21.70
N GLN A 362 -18.61 -7.22 21.10
CA GLN A 362 -19.28 -8.43 21.58
C GLN A 362 -18.35 -9.31 22.43
N VAL A 363 -18.93 -10.04 23.38
CA VAL A 363 -18.19 -11.01 24.20
C VAL A 363 -17.61 -12.10 23.30
N VAL A 364 -16.32 -12.40 23.48
CA VAL A 364 -15.67 -13.54 22.82
C VAL A 364 -15.96 -14.80 23.64
N LEU A 365 -16.71 -15.74 23.07
CA LEU A 365 -17.07 -16.98 23.74
C LEU A 365 -15.88 -17.96 23.76
N PRO A 366 -15.82 -18.87 24.75
CA PRO A 366 -14.83 -19.96 24.74
C PRO A 366 -14.92 -20.79 23.46
N ASN A 367 -13.77 -21.24 22.95
CA ASN A 367 -13.64 -21.99 21.68
C ASN A 367 -14.04 -21.23 20.41
N THR A 368 -14.29 -19.91 20.48
CA THR A 368 -14.53 -19.09 19.28
C THR A 368 -13.23 -18.85 18.50
N LEU A 369 -12.12 -18.57 19.19
CA LEU A 369 -10.84 -18.28 18.55
C LEU A 369 -10.12 -19.59 18.18
N PRO A 370 -9.59 -19.74 16.94
CA PRO A 370 -8.97 -20.98 16.50
C PRO A 370 -7.59 -21.20 17.13
N ASN A 371 -7.23 -22.47 17.29
CA ASN A 371 -6.00 -22.89 17.99
C ASN A 371 -4.68 -22.53 17.30
N ASN A 372 -4.71 -22.06 16.04
CA ASN A 372 -3.53 -21.62 15.29
C ASN A 372 -3.41 -20.09 15.21
N LEU A 373 -4.30 -19.35 15.87
CA LEU A 373 -4.31 -17.89 15.85
C LEU A 373 -3.07 -17.34 16.59
N THR A 374 -2.20 -16.63 15.89
CA THR A 374 -0.98 -16.04 16.46
C THR A 374 -1.15 -14.54 16.72
N THR A 375 -1.96 -13.85 15.91
CA THR A 375 -2.18 -12.40 16.01
C THR A 375 -3.66 -12.08 16.13
N LEU A 376 -4.01 -11.33 17.18
CA LEU A 376 -5.36 -10.85 17.45
C LEU A 376 -5.34 -9.35 17.71
N THR A 377 -6.11 -8.61 16.92
CA THR A 377 -6.28 -7.16 17.06
C THR A 377 -7.75 -6.82 17.23
N PHE A 378 -8.07 -6.05 18.26
CA PHE A 378 -9.40 -5.48 18.47
C PHE A 378 -9.46 -4.02 18.00
N GLY A 379 -10.59 -3.65 17.39
CA GLY A 379 -10.87 -2.27 17.00
C GLY A 379 -11.28 -1.39 18.18
N HIS A 380 -11.49 -0.10 17.90
CA HIS A 380 -11.64 0.98 18.90
C HIS A 380 -12.66 0.68 20.02
N ASN A 381 -13.86 0.19 19.71
CA ASN A 381 -14.98 0.09 20.67
C ASN A 381 -14.95 -1.16 21.56
N PHE A 382 -14.02 -2.09 21.34
CA PHE A 382 -14.00 -3.33 22.09
C PHE A 382 -13.68 -3.09 23.58
N ASN A 383 -14.61 -3.46 24.46
CA ASN A 383 -14.48 -3.28 25.90
C ASN A 383 -15.18 -4.39 26.70
N GLN A 384 -15.01 -5.64 26.27
CA GLN A 384 -15.60 -6.82 26.92
C GLN A 384 -14.58 -7.56 27.78
N VAL A 385 -15.07 -8.27 28.79
CA VAL A 385 -14.25 -9.08 29.70
C VAL A 385 -13.80 -10.38 29.03
N PHE A 386 -12.64 -10.91 29.43
CA PHE A 386 -12.18 -12.24 29.04
C PHE A 386 -12.16 -13.17 30.25
N THR A 387 -12.74 -14.35 30.08
CA THR A 387 -12.57 -15.46 31.02
C THR A 387 -11.31 -16.26 30.70
N PRO A 388 -10.65 -16.88 31.69
CA PRO A 388 -9.54 -17.81 31.44
C PRO A 388 -9.91 -18.88 30.41
N GLY A 389 -9.02 -19.12 29.44
CA GLY A 389 -9.22 -20.08 28.36
C GLY A 389 -9.98 -19.56 27.13
N THR A 390 -10.44 -18.29 27.11
CA THR A 390 -11.05 -17.69 25.92
C THR A 390 -10.03 -17.39 24.81
N LEU A 391 -8.83 -16.94 25.17
CA LEU A 391 -7.75 -16.63 24.22
C LEU A 391 -7.01 -17.92 23.82
N SER A 392 -6.63 -18.04 22.54
CA SER A 392 -5.89 -19.21 22.03
C SER A 392 -4.51 -19.33 22.68
N ASN A 393 -4.09 -20.56 22.99
CA ASN A 393 -2.76 -20.89 23.52
C ASN A 393 -1.61 -20.71 22.51
N SER A 394 -1.92 -20.45 21.23
CA SER A 394 -0.94 -20.11 20.19
C SER A 394 -0.69 -18.60 20.05
N LEU A 395 -1.45 -17.77 20.76
CA LEU A 395 -1.46 -16.33 20.54
C LEU A 395 -0.15 -15.70 21.01
N THR A 396 0.57 -15.04 20.10
CA THR A 396 1.84 -14.36 20.38
C THR A 396 1.67 -12.85 20.48
N THR A 397 0.71 -12.30 19.74
CA THR A 397 0.46 -10.85 19.66
C THR A 397 -1.00 -10.55 19.95
N LEU A 398 -1.22 -9.67 20.94
CA LEU A 398 -2.53 -9.17 21.31
C LEU A 398 -2.52 -7.64 21.37
N THR A 399 -3.40 -7.01 20.60
CA THR A 399 -3.60 -5.57 20.58
C THR A 399 -5.04 -5.23 20.92
N PHE A 400 -5.23 -4.45 21.98
CA PHE A 400 -6.54 -3.90 22.35
C PHE A 400 -6.78 -2.54 21.68
N GLY A 401 -8.03 -2.29 21.31
CA GLY A 401 -8.45 -0.98 20.79
C GLY A 401 -8.63 0.07 21.88
N SER A 402 -8.87 1.32 21.46
CA SER A 402 -8.84 2.50 22.32
C SER A 402 -9.70 2.42 23.58
N TYR A 403 -10.93 1.87 23.52
CA TYR A 403 -11.86 1.88 24.65
C TYR A 403 -11.73 0.69 25.60
N PHE A 404 -10.83 -0.27 25.34
CA PHE A 404 -10.65 -1.40 26.24
C PHE A 404 -10.17 -0.95 27.62
N ASN A 405 -10.97 -1.20 28.65
CA ASN A 405 -10.66 -0.79 30.03
C ASN A 405 -11.21 -1.79 31.05
N GLN A 406 -11.17 -3.09 30.73
CA GLN A 406 -11.59 -4.17 31.63
C GLN A 406 -10.42 -4.72 32.44
N VAL A 407 -10.71 -5.22 33.63
CA VAL A 407 -9.70 -5.88 34.49
C VAL A 407 -9.29 -7.21 33.87
N LEU A 408 -7.99 -7.46 33.80
CA LEU A 408 -7.44 -8.78 33.44
C LEU A 408 -7.02 -9.51 34.72
N THR A 409 -7.45 -10.76 34.86
CA THR A 409 -7.11 -11.63 36.00
C THR A 409 -6.04 -12.65 35.62
N PRO A 410 -5.31 -13.22 36.60
CA PRO A 410 -4.38 -14.32 36.36
C PRO A 410 -5.02 -15.47 35.57
N GLY A 411 -4.31 -15.96 34.55
CA GLY A 411 -4.79 -17.02 33.66
C GLY A 411 -5.67 -16.55 32.49
N THR A 412 -6.00 -15.25 32.40
CA THR A 412 -6.73 -14.70 31.25
C THR A 412 -5.86 -14.62 29.99
N LEU A 413 -4.59 -14.21 30.13
CA LEU A 413 -3.64 -14.11 29.02
C LEU A 413 -2.91 -15.45 28.79
N PRO A 414 -2.72 -15.89 27.53
CA PRO A 414 -2.08 -17.17 27.23
C PRO A 414 -0.56 -17.11 27.47
N ASN A 415 0.02 -18.26 27.87
CA ASN A 415 1.46 -18.39 28.17
C ASN A 415 2.39 -18.26 26.95
N SER A 416 1.84 -18.20 25.74
CA SER A 416 2.58 -17.97 24.49
C SER A 416 2.76 -16.49 24.15
N LEU A 417 2.07 -15.58 24.85
CA LEU A 417 1.98 -14.17 24.47
C LEU A 417 3.33 -13.47 24.65
N THR A 418 3.87 -12.90 23.57
CA THR A 418 5.14 -12.17 23.56
C THR A 418 4.93 -10.67 23.49
N THR A 419 3.84 -10.22 22.85
CA THR A 419 3.55 -8.80 22.62
C THR A 419 2.13 -8.48 23.08
N LEU A 420 2.02 -7.51 23.98
CA LEU A 420 0.77 -6.98 24.49
C LEU A 420 0.73 -5.46 24.37
N THR A 421 -0.29 -4.96 23.68
CA THR A 421 -0.55 -3.53 23.54
C THR A 421 -1.92 -3.19 24.08
N PHE A 422 -1.98 -2.32 25.08
CA PHE A 422 -3.21 -1.75 25.60
C PHE A 422 -3.57 -0.46 24.87
N GLY A 423 -4.87 -0.26 24.61
CA GLY A 423 -5.38 0.95 23.97
C GLY A 423 -5.49 2.16 24.89
N SER A 424 -5.89 3.28 24.29
CA SER A 424 -5.79 4.64 24.86
C SER A 424 -6.50 4.86 26.19
N HIS A 425 -7.60 4.16 26.49
CA HIS A 425 -8.37 4.34 27.72
C HIS A 425 -8.10 3.30 28.81
N PHE A 426 -7.21 2.33 28.57
CA PHE A 426 -6.90 1.31 29.57
C PHE A 426 -6.26 1.96 30.81
N ASN A 427 -6.90 1.81 31.96
CA ASN A 427 -6.45 2.39 33.23
C ASN A 427 -6.85 1.52 34.44
N GLN A 428 -6.87 0.19 34.25
CA GLN A 428 -7.09 -0.77 35.32
C GLN A 428 -5.78 -1.21 35.96
N THR A 429 -5.82 -1.58 37.24
CA THR A 429 -4.68 -2.21 37.91
C THR A 429 -4.40 -3.59 37.30
N ILE A 430 -3.13 -3.97 37.21
CA ILE A 430 -2.72 -5.30 36.76
C ILE A 430 -2.21 -6.10 37.97
N PRO A 431 -2.97 -7.10 38.46
CA PRO A 431 -2.51 -7.93 39.57
C PRO A 431 -1.26 -8.76 39.20
N PRO A 432 -0.35 -9.04 40.14
CA PRO A 432 0.74 -9.98 39.95
C PRO A 432 0.27 -11.35 39.43
N GLY A 433 1.02 -11.93 38.48
CA GLY A 433 0.65 -13.19 37.82
C GLY A 433 -0.35 -13.06 36.67
N THR A 434 -0.81 -11.84 36.35
CA THR A 434 -1.68 -11.59 35.18
C THR A 434 -0.91 -11.62 33.87
N LEU A 435 0.29 -11.03 33.84
CA LEU A 435 1.14 -11.00 32.65
C LEU A 435 1.92 -12.33 32.52
N PRO A 436 1.93 -12.98 31.35
CA PRO A 436 2.59 -14.27 31.17
C PRO A 436 4.12 -14.14 31.14
N ASN A 437 4.82 -15.19 31.58
CA ASN A 437 6.28 -15.25 31.65
C ASN A 437 6.99 -15.28 30.28
N SER A 438 6.25 -15.35 29.19
CA SER A 438 6.74 -15.23 27.81
C SER A 438 6.78 -13.80 27.30
N LEU A 439 6.14 -12.84 27.99
CA LEU A 439 5.92 -11.49 27.48
C LEU A 439 7.24 -10.73 27.36
N THR A 440 7.57 -10.28 26.17
CA THR A 440 8.81 -9.52 25.88
C THR A 440 8.50 -8.04 25.63
N THR A 441 7.32 -7.70 25.15
CA THR A 441 6.91 -6.32 24.84
C THR A 441 5.57 -5.98 25.46
N LEU A 442 5.56 -4.92 26.27
CA LEU A 442 4.38 -4.37 26.89
C LEU A 442 4.28 -2.87 26.59
N THR A 443 3.17 -2.47 25.99
CA THR A 443 2.89 -1.08 25.67
C THR A 443 1.58 -0.66 26.31
N PHE A 444 1.64 0.42 27.09
CA PHE A 444 0.49 1.21 27.48
C PHE A 444 0.40 2.44 26.61
N ASP A 445 -0.78 2.69 26.04
CA ASP A 445 -1.06 3.92 25.30
C ASP A 445 -1.45 5.05 26.27
N HIS A 446 -2.37 5.94 25.89
CA HIS A 446 -2.54 7.25 26.52
C HIS A 446 -2.85 7.28 28.03
N SER A 447 -3.90 6.62 28.53
CA SER A 447 -4.52 6.96 29.83
C SER A 447 -4.01 6.16 31.03
N PHE A 448 -3.20 5.14 30.84
CA PHE A 448 -2.76 4.26 31.94
C PHE A 448 -1.97 5.05 32.98
N ASN A 449 -2.48 5.09 34.21
CA ASN A 449 -1.88 5.84 35.33
C ASN A 449 -2.08 5.12 36.67
N GLN A 450 -2.00 3.79 36.67
CA GLN A 450 -2.05 2.96 37.88
C GLN A 450 -0.65 2.62 38.37
N ILE A 451 -0.51 2.40 39.69
CA ILE A 451 0.74 1.90 40.28
C ILE A 451 1.01 0.49 39.73
N VAL A 452 2.29 0.20 39.44
CA VAL A 452 2.76 -1.13 39.04
C VAL A 452 3.55 -1.75 40.21
N PRO A 453 2.94 -2.64 41.03
CA PRO A 453 3.63 -3.25 42.16
C PRO A 453 4.78 -4.16 41.73
N PRO A 454 5.81 -4.36 42.58
CA PRO A 454 6.82 -5.38 42.38
C PRO A 454 6.22 -6.77 42.15
N GLY A 455 6.79 -7.52 41.20
CA GLY A 455 6.28 -8.84 40.79
C GLY A 455 5.14 -8.81 39.77
N THR A 456 4.69 -7.63 39.33
CA THR A 456 3.67 -7.51 38.27
C THR A 456 4.26 -7.77 36.88
N LEU A 457 5.45 -7.22 36.60
CA LEU A 457 6.12 -7.36 35.31
C LEU A 457 6.91 -8.68 35.24
N PRO A 458 6.80 -9.46 34.15
CA PRO A 458 7.50 -10.74 34.03
C PRO A 458 8.99 -10.55 33.74
N ASN A 459 9.82 -11.50 34.19
CA ASN A 459 11.28 -11.49 34.02
C ASN A 459 11.76 -11.68 32.57
N SER A 460 10.86 -11.93 31.62
CA SER A 460 11.14 -12.00 30.19
C SER A 460 11.04 -10.64 29.49
N LEU A 461 10.48 -9.63 30.15
CA LEU A 461 10.13 -8.36 29.52
C LEU A 461 11.40 -7.59 29.09
N THR A 462 11.51 -7.29 27.81
CA THR A 462 12.64 -6.54 27.23
C THR A 462 12.26 -5.10 26.90
N THR A 463 11.01 -4.86 26.52
CA THR A 463 10.50 -3.54 26.12
C THR A 463 9.28 -3.18 26.94
N LEU A 464 9.36 -2.05 27.64
CA LEU A 464 8.25 -1.45 28.38
C LEU A 464 8.06 0.00 27.95
N THR A 465 6.84 0.32 27.52
CA THR A 465 6.44 1.67 27.17
C THR A 465 5.24 2.08 28.02
N PHE A 466 5.42 3.11 28.84
CA PHE A 466 4.32 3.83 29.47
C PHE A 466 3.90 4.98 28.56
N GLY A 467 2.60 5.11 28.30
CA GLY A 467 2.09 6.18 27.45
C GLY A 467 1.83 7.48 28.20
N HIS A 468 1.16 8.40 27.51
CA HIS A 468 1.18 9.84 27.80
C HIS A 468 0.82 10.22 29.24
N SER A 469 -0.18 9.60 29.87
CA SER A 469 -0.71 10.03 31.18
C SER A 469 -0.07 9.35 32.38
N PHE A 470 0.84 8.40 32.18
CA PHE A 470 1.46 7.69 33.29
C PHE A 470 2.33 8.63 34.14
N ASN A 471 1.98 8.77 35.41
CA ASN A 471 2.68 9.65 36.36
C ASN A 471 2.68 9.07 37.79
N GLN A 472 2.79 7.74 37.91
CA GLN A 472 2.92 7.06 39.19
C GLN A 472 4.37 6.78 39.54
N ILE A 473 4.67 6.68 40.85
CA ILE A 473 5.98 6.25 41.32
C ILE A 473 6.21 4.80 40.87
N VAL A 474 7.42 4.51 40.40
CA VAL A 474 7.88 3.14 40.10
C VAL A 474 8.76 2.69 41.27
N PRO A 475 8.30 1.80 42.16
CA PRO A 475 9.10 1.35 43.30
C PRO A 475 10.32 0.51 42.87
N PRO A 476 11.39 0.47 43.69
CA PRO A 476 12.47 -0.48 43.52
C PRO A 476 11.98 -1.93 43.47
N GLY A 477 12.52 -2.71 42.54
CA GLY A 477 12.09 -4.11 42.31
C GLY A 477 10.88 -4.28 41.39
N THR A 478 10.28 -3.19 40.89
CA THR A 478 9.20 -3.28 39.88
C THR A 478 9.71 -3.67 38.49
N LEU A 479 10.85 -3.10 38.06
CA LEU A 479 11.39 -3.31 36.71
C LEU A 479 12.20 -4.63 36.65
N PRO A 480 11.96 -5.51 35.65
CA PRO A 480 12.68 -6.77 35.53
C PRO A 480 14.11 -6.58 34.99
N ASN A 481 15.04 -7.42 35.43
CA ASN A 481 16.46 -7.33 35.06
C ASN A 481 16.76 -7.63 33.58
N SER A 482 15.79 -8.15 32.83
CA SER A 482 15.84 -8.41 31.39
C SER A 482 15.55 -7.18 30.52
N LEU A 483 15.05 -6.10 31.12
CA LEU A 483 14.57 -4.93 30.40
C LEU A 483 15.72 -4.27 29.63
N THR A 484 15.54 -4.08 28.32
CA THR A 484 16.51 -3.41 27.42
C THR A 484 16.08 -1.99 27.09
N THR A 485 14.77 -1.78 26.98
CA THR A 485 14.15 -0.51 26.58
C THR A 485 13.06 -0.12 27.56
N LEU A 486 13.17 1.08 28.13
CA LEU A 486 12.16 1.70 28.97
C LEU A 486 11.81 3.09 28.44
N THR A 487 10.53 3.31 28.19
CA THR A 487 10.00 4.61 27.78
C THR A 487 8.94 5.08 28.78
N PHE A 488 9.15 6.26 29.35
CA PHE A 488 8.15 7.01 30.10
C PHE A 488 7.46 8.02 29.18
N GLY A 489 6.14 8.13 29.30
CA GLY A 489 5.33 9.02 28.47
C GLY A 489 5.39 10.50 28.90
N TYR A 490 4.61 11.32 28.21
CA TYR A 490 4.62 12.77 28.28
C TYR A 490 4.47 13.32 29.72
N LEU A 491 3.47 12.91 30.50
CA LEU A 491 3.19 13.50 31.82
C LEU A 491 4.03 12.92 32.97
N PHE A 492 4.93 11.97 32.71
CA PHE A 492 5.71 11.34 33.78
C PHE A 492 6.67 12.36 34.41
N ASN A 493 6.46 12.69 35.68
CA ASN A 493 7.26 13.66 36.42
C ASN A 493 7.46 13.25 37.91
N GLN A 494 7.52 11.95 38.18
CA GLN A 494 7.83 11.43 39.52
C GLN A 494 9.33 11.29 39.73
N ILE A 495 9.76 11.47 40.98
CA ILE A 495 11.14 11.15 41.38
C ILE A 495 11.34 9.66 41.15
N VAL A 496 12.42 9.28 40.48
CA VAL A 496 12.85 7.88 40.35
C VAL A 496 13.60 7.49 41.64
N PRO A 497 13.02 6.66 42.53
CA PRO A 497 13.67 6.34 43.80
C PRO A 497 15.00 5.61 43.58
N PRO A 498 16.02 5.83 44.43
CA PRO A 498 17.26 5.06 44.40
C PRO A 498 16.96 3.55 44.45
N GLY A 499 17.64 2.78 43.60
CA GLY A 499 17.40 1.34 43.46
C GLY A 499 16.38 0.94 42.39
N THR A 500 15.62 1.89 41.83
CA THR A 500 14.62 1.61 40.76
C THR A 500 15.27 1.32 39.42
N LEU A 501 16.17 2.20 38.98
CA LEU A 501 16.98 2.05 37.76
C LEU A 501 18.40 1.55 38.09
N SER A 502 18.51 0.68 39.09
CA SER A 502 19.81 0.30 39.65
C SER A 502 20.69 -0.49 38.68
N ASN A 503 21.96 -0.68 39.05
CA ASN A 503 22.89 -1.55 38.32
C ASN A 503 22.47 -3.03 38.24
N SER A 504 21.40 -3.45 38.93
CA SER A 504 20.78 -4.76 38.70
C SER A 504 20.16 -4.88 37.30
N LEU A 505 19.72 -3.77 36.69
CA LEU A 505 19.21 -3.71 35.32
C LEU A 505 20.36 -3.77 34.30
N THR A 506 21.10 -4.87 34.30
CA THR A 506 22.30 -5.01 33.49
C THR A 506 22.01 -4.98 31.98
N THR A 507 20.79 -5.21 31.54
CA THR A 507 20.44 -5.22 30.11
C THR A 507 19.91 -3.88 29.61
N LEU A 508 19.60 -2.92 30.47
CA LEU A 508 18.95 -1.67 30.06
C LEU A 508 19.92 -0.80 29.26
N THR A 509 19.65 -0.66 27.97
CA THR A 509 20.46 0.13 27.03
C THR A 509 19.79 1.43 26.64
N THR A 510 18.45 1.46 26.62
CA THR A 510 17.68 2.62 26.15
C THR A 510 16.68 3.07 27.21
N LEU A 511 16.81 4.33 27.61
CA LEU A 511 15.90 5.00 28.53
C LEU A 511 15.41 6.30 27.90
N THR A 512 14.09 6.47 27.88
CA THR A 512 13.45 7.70 27.39
C THR A 512 12.52 8.25 28.46
N PHE A 513 12.74 9.50 28.83
CA PHE A 513 11.78 10.32 29.57
C PHE A 513 11.01 11.21 28.62
N GLY A 514 9.68 11.28 28.79
CA GLY A 514 8.81 12.17 28.05
C GLY A 514 8.97 13.64 28.48
N ASP A 515 8.20 14.52 27.83
CA ASP A 515 8.42 15.96 27.90
C ASP A 515 8.07 16.60 29.23
N GLY A 516 7.18 16.03 30.03
CA GLY A 516 6.84 16.52 31.36
C GLY A 516 7.86 16.20 32.45
N TYR A 517 8.89 15.38 32.17
CA TYR A 517 9.86 14.96 33.18
C TYR A 517 10.83 16.09 33.53
N ASN A 518 10.80 16.54 34.80
CA ASN A 518 11.66 17.61 35.29
C ASN A 518 12.13 17.37 36.74
N GLN A 519 12.45 16.12 37.08
CA GLN A 519 12.96 15.75 38.41
C GLN A 519 14.48 15.64 38.45
N VAL A 520 15.07 15.93 39.60
CA VAL A 520 16.52 15.82 39.83
C VAL A 520 16.94 14.36 39.69
N VAL A 521 17.91 14.10 38.81
CA VAL A 521 18.53 12.77 38.68
C VAL A 521 19.72 12.71 39.64
N LEU A 522 19.59 11.93 40.72
CA LEU A 522 20.66 11.79 41.70
C LEU A 522 21.81 10.92 41.16
N PRO A 523 23.06 11.12 41.63
CA PRO A 523 24.17 10.23 41.31
C PRO A 523 23.84 8.76 41.62
N ASN A 524 24.33 7.84 40.78
CA ASN A 524 24.06 6.39 40.86
C ASN A 524 22.60 5.96 40.61
N THR A 525 21.72 6.87 40.16
CA THR A 525 20.34 6.50 39.79
C THR A 525 20.28 5.77 38.45
N LEU A 526 21.11 6.15 37.47
CA LEU A 526 21.13 5.55 36.14
C LEU A 526 22.02 4.31 36.09
N PRO A 527 21.65 3.26 35.34
CA PRO A 527 22.43 2.03 35.28
C PRO A 527 23.69 2.18 34.42
N ASN A 528 24.76 1.52 34.83
CA ASN A 528 26.10 1.60 34.21
C ASN A 528 26.21 1.06 32.77
N ARG A 529 25.16 0.41 32.23
CA ARG A 529 25.14 -0.15 30.86
C ARG A 529 24.27 0.65 29.88
N LEU A 530 23.67 1.76 30.33
CA LEU A 530 22.84 2.62 29.51
C LEU A 530 23.65 3.24 28.37
N THR A 531 23.21 3.06 27.12
CA THR A 531 23.89 3.60 25.93
C THR A 531 23.13 4.76 25.30
N THR A 532 21.80 4.76 25.41
CA THR A 532 20.91 5.79 24.88
C THR A 532 20.05 6.36 25.99
N LEU A 533 20.15 7.67 26.20
CA LEU A 533 19.33 8.41 27.14
C LEU A 533 18.66 9.58 26.41
N ARG A 534 17.35 9.69 26.54
CA ARG A 534 16.57 10.82 26.04
C ARG A 534 15.83 11.48 27.20
N PHE A 535 15.97 12.79 27.29
CA PHE A 535 15.07 13.65 28.06
C PHE A 535 14.19 14.44 27.08
N GLY A 536 12.92 14.64 27.44
CA GLY A 536 12.00 15.47 26.68
C GLY A 536 12.14 16.97 26.97
N TYR A 537 11.29 17.79 26.35
CA TYR A 537 11.40 19.26 26.34
C TYR A 537 11.35 19.95 27.72
N GLY A 538 10.61 19.40 28.69
CA GLY A 538 10.45 20.01 30.01
C GLY A 538 11.60 19.78 30.99
N PHE A 539 12.62 18.99 30.63
CA PHE A 539 13.75 18.70 31.52
C PHE A 539 14.70 19.90 31.64
N LYS A 540 14.72 20.53 32.82
CA LYS A 540 15.49 21.76 33.11
C LYS A 540 16.40 21.63 34.35
N GLN A 541 16.60 20.42 34.87
CA GLN A 541 17.40 20.19 36.07
C GLN A 541 18.89 20.14 35.76
N VAL A 542 19.72 20.63 36.69
CA VAL A 542 21.18 20.52 36.57
C VAL A 542 21.62 19.08 36.78
N VAL A 543 22.32 18.51 35.80
CA VAL A 543 22.86 17.15 35.89
C VAL A 543 24.32 17.20 36.32
N SER A 544 24.63 16.60 37.47
CA SER A 544 26.02 16.54 37.96
C SER A 544 26.86 15.58 37.12
N PRO A 545 28.16 15.86 36.89
CA PRO A 545 29.03 15.01 36.05
C PRO A 545 29.13 13.53 36.46
N SER A 546 28.94 13.22 37.74
CA SER A 546 28.93 11.84 38.26
C SER A 546 27.60 11.10 38.06
N THR A 547 26.61 11.73 37.43
CA THR A 547 25.26 11.18 37.27
C THR A 547 25.12 10.34 36.00
N LEU A 548 25.81 10.73 34.92
CA LEU A 548 25.72 10.04 33.64
C LEU A 548 26.65 8.81 33.61
N PRO A 549 26.18 7.65 33.14
CA PRO A 549 27.01 6.46 33.07
C PRO A 549 28.05 6.57 31.95
N ASN A 550 29.27 6.06 32.20
CA ASN A 550 30.37 6.06 31.22
C ASN A 550 30.10 5.24 29.94
N SER A 551 29.06 4.40 29.95
CA SER A 551 28.62 3.62 28.80
C SER A 551 27.83 4.44 27.76
N LEU A 552 27.38 5.65 28.11
CA LEU A 552 26.47 6.44 27.29
C LEU A 552 27.12 6.86 25.96
N THR A 553 26.44 6.57 24.85
CA THR A 553 26.89 6.88 23.48
C THR A 553 25.96 7.86 22.75
N LYS A 554 24.69 7.93 23.16
CA LYS A 554 23.70 8.85 22.62
C LYS A 554 22.94 9.55 23.75
N LEU A 555 22.93 10.88 23.71
CA LEU A 555 22.18 11.73 24.62
C LEU A 555 21.32 12.70 23.80
N THR A 556 20.01 12.65 24.00
CA THR A 556 19.04 13.55 23.35
C THR A 556 18.43 14.48 24.39
N LEU A 557 18.46 15.78 24.10
CA LEU A 557 18.00 16.89 24.94
C LEU A 557 17.34 17.96 24.07
N ASP A 558 16.56 18.84 24.68
CA ASP A 558 16.08 20.08 24.05
C ASP A 558 17.21 21.15 23.98
N HIS A 559 16.96 22.21 23.20
CA HIS A 559 17.81 23.39 23.00
C HIS A 559 18.18 24.14 24.30
N SER A 560 17.55 23.83 25.44
CA SER A 560 17.89 24.34 26.78
C SER A 560 19.20 23.78 27.40
N PHE A 561 20.09 23.21 26.58
CA PHE A 561 21.29 22.44 26.98
C PHE A 561 22.25 23.17 27.93
N GLU A 562 22.49 24.47 27.73
CA GLU A 562 23.48 25.24 28.50
C GLU A 562 23.12 25.45 29.98
N ASN A 563 21.81 25.39 30.32
CA ASN A 563 21.34 25.51 31.69
C ASN A 563 21.35 24.16 32.45
N VAL A 564 21.36 23.04 31.71
CA VAL A 564 21.28 21.67 32.24
C VAL A 564 22.67 21.11 32.53
N PHE A 565 23.68 21.46 31.71
CA PHE A 565 25.06 20.99 31.83
C PHE A 565 26.05 22.17 31.99
N PRO A 566 26.47 22.52 33.22
CA PRO A 566 27.51 23.54 33.40
C PRO A 566 28.85 23.12 32.76
N PRO A 567 29.79 24.04 32.48
CA PRO A 567 31.04 23.73 31.80
C PRO A 567 31.82 22.60 32.51
N ARG A 568 32.26 21.58 31.76
CA ARG A 568 32.96 20.35 32.24
C ARG A 568 32.10 19.29 32.95
N SER A 569 30.78 19.36 32.87
CA SER A 569 29.86 18.38 33.50
C SER A 569 29.57 17.11 32.69
N LEU A 570 30.15 16.94 31.50
CA LEU A 570 29.89 15.78 30.65
C LEU A 570 30.97 14.69 30.86
N PRO A 571 30.59 13.40 30.83
CA PRO A 571 31.47 12.27 31.18
C PRO A 571 32.73 12.15 30.32
N ASN A 572 32.80 12.82 29.16
CA ASN A 572 33.89 12.64 28.19
C ASN A 572 34.92 13.78 28.12
N SER A 573 35.18 14.50 29.21
CA SER A 573 36.40 15.34 29.25
C SER A 573 37.71 14.51 29.27
N TYR A 574 37.65 13.17 29.44
CA TYR A 574 38.86 12.34 29.61
C TYR A 574 38.93 10.99 28.85
N THR A 575 37.93 10.57 28.05
CA THR A 575 38.03 9.32 27.25
C THR A 575 37.56 9.49 25.79
N LYS A 576 38.29 8.91 24.83
CA LYS A 576 38.06 8.96 23.37
C LYS A 576 36.78 8.21 22.90
N LYS A 577 35.60 8.52 23.43
CA LYS A 577 34.30 8.08 22.88
C LYS A 577 33.51 9.30 22.40
N VAL A 578 33.08 9.28 21.14
CA VAL A 578 32.25 10.33 20.55
C VAL A 578 30.84 10.16 21.11
N LEU A 579 30.41 11.07 21.98
CA LEU A 579 29.01 11.19 22.39
C LEU A 579 28.28 11.97 21.29
N THR A 580 27.30 11.35 20.64
CA THR A 580 26.48 12.03 19.63
C THR A 580 25.33 12.75 20.31
N TYR A 581 25.24 14.05 20.06
CA TYR A 581 24.15 14.91 20.53
C TYR A 581 23.17 15.14 19.40
N GLU A 582 21.89 14.90 19.67
CA GLU A 582 20.80 15.28 18.80
C GLU A 582 19.92 16.23 19.60
N PHE A 583 19.74 17.44 19.08
CA PHE A 583 18.72 18.36 19.60
C PHE A 583 17.37 17.91 19.09
N LEU A 584 16.37 17.97 19.96
CA LEU A 584 14.98 17.87 19.53
C LEU A 584 14.69 19.02 18.53
N PRO A 585 13.84 18.83 17.51
CA PRO A 585 13.42 19.93 16.65
C PRO A 585 12.72 21.03 17.49
N PRO A 586 12.65 22.29 17.03
CA PRO A 586 11.91 23.34 17.72
C PRO A 586 10.49 22.87 18.03
N GLU A 587 10.02 23.11 19.25
CA GLU A 587 8.66 22.79 19.67
C GLU A 587 7.69 23.58 18.76
N ILE A 588 7.17 22.91 17.73
CA ILE A 588 6.00 23.42 17.02
C ILE A 588 4.87 23.23 18.02
N GLU A 589 4.30 24.34 18.53
CA GLU A 589 3.03 24.31 19.24
C GLU A 589 2.03 23.55 18.36
N ILE A 590 1.82 22.26 18.67
CA ILE A 590 0.64 21.54 18.22
C ILE A 590 -0.47 22.06 19.13
N ILE A 591 -0.95 23.27 18.83
CA ILE A 591 -2.30 23.68 19.17
C ILE A 591 -3.20 22.61 18.55
N GLU A 592 -3.98 21.96 19.40
CA GLU A 592 -4.99 20.97 19.09
C GLU A 592 -5.72 21.27 17.77
N ILE A 593 -5.36 20.56 16.71
CA ILE A 593 -6.30 20.17 15.66
C ILE A 593 -6.35 18.66 15.66
N PHE A 594 -7.11 18.08 16.60
CA PHE A 594 -7.80 16.82 16.39
C PHE A 594 -9.15 16.85 17.14
N ILE A 595 -9.98 17.81 16.72
CA ILE A 595 -11.42 17.60 16.71
C ILE A 595 -11.69 16.50 15.68
N ILE A 596 -12.29 15.40 16.14
CA ILE A 596 -13.14 14.46 15.41
C ILE A 596 -12.60 14.02 14.03
N HIS A 597 -12.03 12.83 13.95
CA HIS A 597 -12.01 12.06 12.70
C HIS A 597 -12.46 10.62 12.96
N ILE A 598 -13.80 10.48 12.87
CA ILE A 598 -14.66 9.37 12.39
C ILE A 598 -14.08 7.96 12.48
#